data_AF-A0A2A4Z4D9-F1
#
_entry.id   AF-A0A2A4Z4D9-F1
#
_cell.length_a   1.000
_cell.length_b   1.000
_cell.length_c   1.000
_cell.angle_alpha   90.00
_cell.angle_beta   90.00
_cell.angle_gamma   90.00
#
_symmetry.space_group_name_H-M   'P 1'
#
loop_
_entity.id
_entity.type
_entity.pdbx_description
1 polymer ?
#
loop_
_entity_poly.entity_id
_entity_poly.type
_entity_poly.pdbx_seq_one_letter_code
_entity_poly.pdbx_strand_id
1 'polypeptide(L)' 'HNHKRVQDILAKDYHLLVPLPPYSPDFNPIEGIFGGMKKRRQGMTPQTTIDQLIMSYY' A
#
# COMPACT_ATOMS: atom_id res chain seq x y z
N HIS A 1 1.05 -11.44 -8.53
CA HIS A 1 2.30 -10.65 -8.43
C HIS A 1 3.56 -11.44 -8.80
N ASN A 2 3.68 -12.73 -8.45
CA ASN A 2 4.84 -13.55 -8.82
C ASN A 2 4.72 -14.15 -10.24
N HIS A 3 4.70 -13.31 -11.28
CA HIS A 3 4.72 -13.75 -12.69
C HIS A 3 6.02 -13.34 -13.36
N LYS A 4 6.47 -14.13 -14.34
CA LYS A 4 7.71 -13.87 -15.10
C LYS A 4 7.79 -12.44 -15.65
N ARG A 5 6.69 -11.93 -16.21
CA ARG A 5 6.59 -10.54 -16.70
C ARG A 5 6.94 -9.49 -15.64
N VAL A 6 6.53 -9.70 -14.38
CA VAL A 6 6.82 -8.75 -13.29
C VAL A 6 8.30 -8.80 -12.94
N GLN A 7 8.87 -10.00 -12.87
CA GLN A 7 10.32 -10.18 -12.64
C GLN A 7 11.14 -9.53 -13.76
N ASP A 8 10.74 -9.69 -15.02
CA ASP A 8 11.41 -9.08 -16.18
C ASP A 8 11.36 -7.54 -16.17
N ILE A 9 10.30 -6.94 -15.58
CA ILE A 9 10.21 -5.48 -15.41
C ILE A 9 11.16 -5.03 -14.29
N LEU A 10 11.11 -5.69 -13.13
CA LEU A 10 11.92 -5.32 -11.97
C LEU A 10 13.43 -5.48 -12.23
N ALA A 11 13.82 -6.55 -12.92
CA ALA A 11 15.22 -6.85 -13.22
C ALA A 11 15.90 -5.79 -14.11
N LYS A 12 15.14 -5.12 -14.99
CA LYS A 12 15.68 -4.04 -15.85
C LYS A 12 16.22 -2.87 -15.03
N ASP A 13 15.57 -2.59 -13.90
CA ASP A 13 15.90 -1.48 -13.01
C ASP A 13 16.62 -1.95 -11.73
N TYR A 14 17.19 -3.17 -11.75
CA TYR A 14 17.92 -3.77 -10.63
C TYR A 14 17.11 -3.89 -9.33
N HIS A 15 15.78 -4.02 -9.45
CA HIS A 15 14.89 -4.24 -8.32
C HIS A 15 14.62 -5.73 -8.08
N LEU A 16 14.39 -6.08 -6.81
CA LEU A 16 14.07 -7.43 -6.38
C LEU A 16 12.64 -7.49 -5.84
N LEU A 17 11.89 -8.53 -6.24
CA LEU A 17 10.58 -8.80 -5.65
C LEU A 17 10.75 -9.53 -4.32
N VAL A 18 10.41 -8.87 -3.22
CA VAL A 18 10.43 -9.47 -1.88
C VAL A 18 9.22 -10.42 -1.74
N PRO A 19 9.43 -11.72 -1.46
CA PRO A 19 8.33 -12.65 -1.27
C PRO A 19 7.65 -12.41 0.09
N LEU A 20 6.32 -12.33 0.06
CA LEU A 20 5.48 -12.27 1.26
C LEU A 20 4.81 -13.64 1.46
N PRO A 21 4.86 -14.24 2.67
CA PRO A 21 4.13 -15.47 2.93
C PRO A 21 2.61 -15.26 2.78
N PRO A 22 1.85 -16.30 2.41
CA PRO A 22 0.39 -16.22 2.33
C PRO A 22 -0.23 -15.76 3.65
N TYR A 23 -1.29 -14.95 3.57
CA TYR A 23 -2.06 -14.46 4.73
C TYR A 23 -1.20 -13.77 5.80
N SER A 24 -0.08 -13.15 5.42
CA SER A 24 0.81 -12.44 6.34
C SER A 24 0.76 -10.92 6.14
N PRO A 25 -0.40 -10.28 6.39
CA PRO A 25 -0.52 -8.82 6.29
C PRO A 25 0.42 -8.11 7.26
N ASP A 26 0.71 -8.73 8.41
CA ASP A 26 1.57 -8.17 9.46
C ASP A 26 3.02 -7.93 8.98
N PHE A 27 3.46 -8.63 7.95
CA PHE A 27 4.78 -8.46 7.34
C PHE A 27 4.82 -7.42 6.22
N ASN A 28 3.68 -6.84 5.84
CA ASN A 28 3.58 -5.83 4.80
C ASN A 28 3.36 -4.44 5.42
N PRO A 29 4.38 -3.56 5.47
CA PRO A 29 4.28 -2.27 6.16
C PRO A 29 3.14 -1.36 5.67
N ILE A 30 2.69 -1.53 4.42
CA ILE A 30 1.59 -0.74 3.86
C ILE A 30 0.26 -0.97 4.59
N GLU A 31 0.08 -2.11 5.26
CA GLU A 31 -1.15 -2.41 6.02
C GLU A 31 -1.32 -1.41 7.18
N GLY A 32 -0.22 -1.02 7.83
CA GLY A 32 -0.23 0.02 8.86
C GLY A 32 -0.63 1.39 8.31
N ILE A 33 -0.18 1.71 7.08
CA ILE A 33 -0.53 2.94 6.38
C ILE A 33 -2.04 2.97 6.08
N PHE A 34 -2.60 1.88 5.53
CA PHE A 34 -4.04 1.77 5.28
C PHE A 34 -4.86 1.81 6.57
N GLY A 35 -4.40 1.14 7.64
CA GLY A 35 -5.04 1.21 8.94
C GLY A 35 -5.11 2.63 9.49
N GLY A 36 -4.00 3.38 9.39
CA GLY A 36 -3.93 4.79 9.78
C GLY A 36 -4.87 5.68 8.95
N MET A 37 -4.86 5.52 7.62
CA MET A 37 -5.75 6.27 6.73
C MET A 37 -7.23 5.97 7.03
N LYS A 38 -7.60 4.72 7.28
CA LYS A 38 -8.97 4.33 7.65
C LYS A 38 -9.42 4.99 8.95
N LYS A 39 -8.57 4.96 9.99
CA LYS A 39 -8.84 5.62 11.27
C LYS A 39 -9.04 7.12 11.08
N ARG A 40 -8.26 7.76 10.22
CA ARG A 40 -8.39 9.19 9.91
C ARG A 40 -9.69 9.50 9.17
N ARG A 41 -10.05 8.69 8.16
CA ARG A 41 -11.30 8.83 7.41
C ARG A 41 -12.55 8.76 8.30
N GLN A 42 -12.53 7.94 9.36
CA GLN A 42 -13.64 7.84 10.31
C GLN A 42 -13.94 9.14 11.06
N GLY A 43 -12.92 10.01 11.23
CA GLY A 43 -13.07 11.33 11.86
C GLY A 43 -13.38 12.46 10.87
N MET A 44 -13.48 12.18 9.57
CA MET A 44 -13.68 13.19 8.53
C MET A 44 -15.15 13.29 8.11
N THR A 45 -15.53 14.44 7.56
CA THR A 45 -16.88 14.65 7.04
C THR A 45 -17.12 13.78 5.81
N PRO A 46 -18.36 13.32 5.54
CA PRO A 46 -18.66 12.52 4.35
C PRO A 46 -18.23 13.18 3.03
N GLN A 47 -18.30 14.51 2.96
CA GLN A 47 -17.93 15.35 1.82
C GLN A 47 -16.42 15.47 1.60
N THR A 48 -15.60 15.04 2.57
CA THR A 48 -14.15 15.01 2.39
C THR A 48 -13.79 14.08 1.25
N THR A 49 -13.06 14.61 0.27
CA THR A 49 -12.62 13.89 -0.93
C THR A 49 -11.47 12.93 -0.62
N ILE A 50 -11.20 12.01 -1.56
CA ILE A 50 -10.06 11.09 -1.45
C ILE A 50 -8.74 11.87 -1.44
N ASP A 51 -8.59 12.88 -2.30
CA ASP A 51 -7.39 13.72 -2.34
C ASP A 51 -7.13 14.41 -0.99
N GLN A 52 -8.18 14.95 -0.36
CA GLN A 52 -8.07 15.56 0.97
C GLN A 52 -7.68 14.53 2.04
N LEU A 53 -8.18 13.30 1.97
CA LEU A 53 -7.76 12.22 2.87
C LEU A 53 -6.27 11.91 2.68
N ILE A 54 -5.81 11.73 1.44
CA ILE A 54 -4.42 11.41 1.11
C ILE A 54 -3.49 12.55 1.58
N MET A 55 -3.81 13.80 1.23
CA MET A 55 -3.03 14.99 1.60
C MET A 55 -2.97 15.23 3.11
N SER A 56 -3.97 14.75 3.86
CA SER A 56 -3.93 14.88 5.31
C SER A 56 -2.97 13.88 5.97
N TYR A 57 -2.65 12.76 5.31
CA TYR A 57 -1.84 11.69 5.88
C TYR A 57 -0.32 11.87 5.63
N TYR A 58 0.06 12.69 4.64
CA TYR A 58 1.42 13.15 4.38
C TYR A 58 1.70 14.49 5.08
#